data_AF-H2CL98-F1
#
_entry.id   AF-H2CL98-F1
#
_cell.length_a   1.000
_cell.length_b   1.000
_cell.length_c   1.000
_cell.angle_alpha   90.00
_cell.angle_beta   90.00
_cell.angle_gamma   90.00
#
_symmetry.space_group_name_H-M   'P 1'
#
loop_
_entity.id
_entity.type
_entity.pdbx_description
1 polymer ?
#
loop_
_entity_poly.entity_id
_entity_poly.type
_entity_poly.pdbx_seq_one_letter_code
_entity_poly.pdbx_strand_id
1 'polypeptide(L)'
;MTDLRAITPETLKQCIVDALKQLIKEDALLIKNSLKEECINHKLAQHIEKELNSRDIQFGSVDIEYDKYLEDEKELSRNDRIRPDILVHKRVSGNQGNLIVIEAKKYYPRTRDREKVMRLVDGKKFRYTVGAVISYLPAADYIKLIFYHGRKWREAEKIPKPKEGIPPAPRAFGRSALDQP
;
A
#
# COMPACT_ATOMS: atom_id res chain seq x y z
N MET A 1 4.29 -4.66 31.38
CA MET A 1 4.94 -5.48 30.34
C MET A 1 4.01 -5.49 29.16
N THR A 2 4.28 -4.65 28.15
CA THR A 2 3.48 -4.62 26.92
C THR A 2 3.79 -5.92 26.17
N ASP A 3 2.78 -6.75 25.98
CA ASP A 3 2.89 -7.94 25.15
C ASP A 3 3.12 -7.47 23.70
N LEU A 4 4.38 -7.44 23.28
CA LEU A 4 4.75 -7.11 21.92
C LEU A 4 4.15 -8.21 21.03
N ARG A 5 3.02 -7.91 20.38
CA ARG A 5 2.44 -8.82 19.39
C ARG A 5 3.52 -9.13 18.36
N ALA A 6 3.86 -10.40 18.22
CA ALA A 6 4.83 -10.85 17.23
C ALA A 6 4.39 -10.37 15.84
N ILE A 7 5.28 -9.70 15.12
CA ILE A 7 5.01 -9.28 13.74
C ILE A 7 4.99 -10.53 12.88
N THR A 8 3.78 -10.99 12.55
CA THR A 8 3.57 -12.12 11.64
C THR A 8 3.16 -11.65 10.25
N PRO A 9 3.42 -12.44 9.19
CA PRO A 9 2.92 -12.15 7.85
C PRO A 9 1.40 -11.93 7.84
N GLU A 10 0.65 -12.72 8.60
CA GLU A 10 -0.81 -12.63 8.71
C GLU A 10 -1.24 -11.29 9.30
N THR A 11 -0.54 -10.80 10.33
CA THR A 11 -0.81 -9.48 10.91
C THR A 11 -0.58 -8.37 9.89
N LEU A 12 0.51 -8.43 9.12
CA LEU A 12 0.84 -7.44 8.08
C LEU A 12 -0.16 -7.47 6.91
N LYS A 13 -0.59 -8.66 6.46
CA LYS A 13 -1.67 -8.81 5.47
C LYS A 13 -2.95 -8.17 5.96
N GLN A 14 -3.33 -8.41 7.21
CA GLN A 14 -4.53 -7.83 7.81
C GLN A 14 -4.48 -6.31 7.88
N CYS A 15 -3.31 -5.71 8.19
CA CYS A 15 -3.13 -4.26 8.10
C CYS A 15 -3.42 -3.71 6.71
N ILE A 16 -2.96 -4.39 5.65
CA ILE A 16 -3.22 -3.97 4.26
C ILE A 16 -4.70 -4.07 3.91
N VAL A 17 -5.36 -5.16 4.32
CA VAL A 17 -6.80 -5.37 4.10
C VAL A 17 -7.62 -4.28 4.80
N ASP A 18 -7.33 -4.00 6.06
CA ASP A 18 -8.10 -3.02 6.84
C ASP A 18 -7.80 -1.58 6.36
N ALA A 19 -6.57 -1.28 5.96
CA ALA A 19 -6.23 -0.01 5.32
C ALA A 19 -6.99 0.20 3.99
N LEU A 20 -7.16 -0.85 3.17
CA LEU A 20 -7.98 -0.78 1.96
C LEU A 20 -9.47 -0.57 2.28
N LYS A 21 -9.99 -1.15 3.35
CA LYS A 21 -11.37 -0.88 3.81
C LYS A 21 -11.54 0.58 4.22
N GLN A 22 -10.56 1.18 4.93
CA GLN A 22 -10.60 2.60 5.27
C GLN A 22 -10.50 3.48 4.02
N LEU A 23 -9.63 3.14 3.06
CA LEU A 23 -9.54 3.82 1.77
C LEU A 23 -10.89 3.81 1.03
N ILE A 24 -11.58 2.67 1.00
CA ILE A 24 -12.92 2.57 0.39
C ILE A 24 -13.93 3.43 1.15
N LYS A 25 -13.86 3.43 2.49
CA LYS A 25 -14.81 4.15 3.34
C LYS A 25 -14.64 5.67 3.23
N GLU A 26 -13.40 6.16 3.27
CA GLU A 26 -13.09 7.59 3.42
C GLU A 26 -12.72 8.26 2.09
N ASP A 27 -12.16 7.50 1.13
CA ASP A 27 -11.53 8.04 -0.08
C ASP A 27 -11.99 7.35 -1.38
N ALA A 28 -13.14 6.66 -1.39
CA ALA A 28 -13.65 5.94 -2.57
C ALA A 28 -13.75 6.80 -3.84
N LEU A 29 -13.94 8.12 -3.71
CA LEU A 29 -13.98 9.02 -4.86
C LEU A 29 -12.66 9.04 -5.64
N LEU A 30 -11.51 8.82 -4.99
CA LEU A 30 -10.21 8.76 -5.68
C LEU A 30 -10.15 7.58 -6.64
N ILE A 31 -10.73 6.45 -6.24
CA ILE A 31 -10.84 5.23 -7.06
C ILE A 31 -11.92 5.42 -8.13
N LYS A 32 -13.11 5.90 -7.75
CA LYS A 32 -14.26 6.09 -8.67
C LYS A 32 -13.91 7.03 -9.82
N ASN A 33 -13.25 8.14 -9.53
CA ASN A 33 -12.86 9.14 -10.52
C ASN A 33 -11.60 8.74 -11.30
N SER A 34 -11.06 7.54 -11.08
CA SER A 34 -9.88 7.02 -11.78
C SER A 34 -8.69 7.98 -11.75
N LEU A 35 -8.46 8.62 -10.59
CA LEU A 35 -7.31 9.53 -10.41
C LEU A 35 -5.99 8.80 -10.62
N LYS A 36 -4.89 9.55 -10.75
CA LYS A 36 -3.54 8.98 -10.86
C LYS A 36 -3.24 8.01 -9.70
N GLU A 37 -2.51 6.95 -9.99
CA GLU A 37 -2.25 5.86 -9.03
C GLU A 37 -1.58 6.39 -7.77
N GLU A 38 -0.67 7.34 -7.93
CA GLU A 38 0.06 8.05 -6.88
C GLU A 38 -0.88 8.76 -5.89
N CYS A 39 -2.00 9.32 -6.37
CA CYS A 39 -2.99 9.96 -5.49
C CYS A 39 -3.71 8.94 -4.60
N ILE A 40 -4.02 7.76 -5.15
CA ILE A 40 -4.69 6.67 -4.41
C ILE A 40 -3.68 6.01 -3.46
N ASN A 41 -2.46 5.76 -3.94
CA ASN A 41 -1.37 5.16 -3.20
C ASN A 41 -0.96 6.04 -2.00
N HIS A 42 -1.00 7.37 -2.16
CA HIS A 42 -0.80 8.31 -1.06
C HIS A 42 -1.77 8.07 0.10
N LYS A 43 -3.06 8.00 -0.19
CA LYS A 43 -4.06 7.71 0.85
C LYS A 43 -3.94 6.31 1.42
N LEU A 44 -3.67 5.32 0.57
CA LEU A 44 -3.45 3.95 1.05
C LEU A 44 -2.27 3.86 2.00
N ALA A 45 -1.15 4.51 1.71
CA ALA A 45 0.02 4.57 2.58
C ALA A 45 -0.32 5.19 3.96
N GLN A 46 -1.09 6.29 3.97
CA GLN A 46 -1.58 6.91 5.21
C GLN A 46 -2.45 5.94 6.04
N HIS A 47 -3.36 5.21 5.40
CA HIS A 47 -4.20 4.22 6.09
C HIS A 47 -3.39 3.03 6.61
N ILE A 48 -2.38 2.56 5.87
CA ILE A 48 -1.44 1.52 6.34
C ILE A 48 -0.69 1.99 7.59
N GLU A 49 -0.18 3.21 7.59
CA GLU A 49 0.52 3.78 8.74
C GLU A 49 -0.39 3.86 9.98
N LYS A 50 -1.64 4.31 9.81
CA LYS A 50 -2.64 4.32 10.89
C LYS A 50 -2.91 2.91 11.44
N GLU A 51 -3.07 1.91 10.57
CA GLU A 51 -3.31 0.52 10.97
C GLU A 51 -2.13 -0.12 11.69
N LEU A 52 -0.89 0.23 11.33
CA LEU A 52 0.29 -0.24 12.03
C LEU A 52 0.38 0.37 13.43
N ASN A 53 0.16 1.70 13.53
CA ASN A 53 0.16 2.42 14.78
C ASN A 53 -0.94 1.95 15.74
N SER A 54 -2.17 1.74 15.25
CA SER A 54 -3.31 1.31 16.09
C SER A 54 -3.14 -0.10 16.68
N ARG A 55 -2.22 -0.89 16.13
CA ARG A 55 -1.91 -2.26 16.56
C ARG A 55 -0.61 -2.35 17.37
N ASP A 56 0.00 -1.21 17.69
CA ASP A 56 1.29 -1.09 18.38
C ASP A 56 2.43 -1.87 17.67
N ILE A 57 2.34 -1.99 16.34
CA ILE A 57 3.37 -2.65 15.54
C ILE A 57 4.55 -1.70 15.39
N GLN A 58 5.75 -2.16 15.76
CA GLN A 58 6.97 -1.38 15.56
C GLN A 58 7.39 -1.45 14.07
N PHE A 59 7.43 -0.29 13.41
CA PHE A 59 7.88 -0.14 12.03
C PHE A 59 8.80 1.08 11.89
N GLY A 60 9.49 1.20 10.76
CA GLY A 60 10.32 2.37 10.46
C GLY A 60 9.51 3.51 9.84
N SER A 61 9.19 3.38 8.56
CA SER A 61 8.49 4.39 7.77
C SER A 61 7.56 3.73 6.76
N VAL A 62 6.49 4.43 6.40
CA VAL A 62 5.64 4.09 5.26
C VAL A 62 5.92 5.09 4.14
N ASP A 63 6.59 4.63 3.08
CA ASP A 63 7.03 5.47 1.97
C ASP A 63 6.35 5.07 0.65
N ILE A 64 6.29 6.02 -0.26
CA ILE A 64 5.83 5.83 -1.65
C ILE A 64 7.01 6.05 -2.57
N GLU A 65 7.14 5.18 -3.56
CA GLU A 65 8.15 5.30 -4.61
C GLU A 65 9.60 5.41 -4.10
N TYR A 66 9.89 4.89 -2.90
CA TYR A 66 11.24 4.93 -2.35
C TYR A 66 12.18 3.98 -3.10
N ASP A 67 13.21 4.57 -3.70
CA ASP A 67 14.10 3.94 -4.67
C ASP A 67 15.54 3.79 -4.15
N LYS A 68 15.76 3.80 -2.82
CA LYS A 68 17.09 3.59 -2.23
C LYS A 68 17.24 2.24 -1.52
N TYR A 69 18.47 1.74 -1.50
CA TYR A 69 18.96 0.61 -0.73
C TYR A 69 20.27 1.03 -0.05
N LEU A 70 20.27 1.19 1.26
CA LEU A 70 21.31 1.98 1.95
C LEU A 70 21.36 3.38 1.31
N GLU A 71 22.51 3.78 0.78
CA GLU A 71 22.71 5.04 0.05
C GLU A 71 22.60 4.86 -1.47
N ASP A 72 22.62 3.61 -1.94
CA ASP A 72 22.59 3.26 -3.36
C ASP A 72 21.17 3.26 -3.92
N GLU A 73 21.07 3.25 -5.24
CA GLU A 73 19.81 2.99 -5.94
C GLU A 73 19.31 1.56 -5.66
N LYS A 74 18.00 1.44 -5.53
CA LYS A 74 17.33 0.16 -5.38
C LYS A 74 17.32 -0.51 -6.75
N GLU A 75 18.11 -1.57 -6.86
CA GLU A 75 18.23 -2.35 -8.09
C GLU A 75 18.04 -3.84 -7.82
N LEU A 76 17.29 -4.53 -8.68
CA LEU A 76 17.15 -5.99 -8.60
C LEU A 76 18.31 -6.73 -9.28
N SER A 77 18.95 -6.10 -10.26
CA SER A 77 20.15 -6.53 -10.99
C SER A 77 20.79 -5.30 -11.63
N ARG A 78 22.01 -5.44 -12.18
CA ARG A 78 22.72 -4.32 -12.83
C ARG A 78 21.82 -3.63 -13.87
N ASN A 79 21.61 -2.32 -13.72
CA ASN A 79 20.73 -1.48 -14.55
C ASN A 79 19.23 -1.78 -14.47
N ASP A 80 18.78 -2.62 -13.52
CA ASP A 80 17.37 -2.93 -13.28
C ASP A 80 16.89 -2.19 -12.02
N ARG A 81 16.75 -0.86 -12.16
CA ARG A 81 16.26 0.03 -11.11
C ARG A 81 14.81 -0.29 -10.80
N ILE A 82 14.51 -0.38 -9.51
CA ILE A 82 13.19 -0.75 -9.01
C ILE A 82 12.63 0.33 -8.10
N ARG A 83 11.39 0.70 -8.37
CA ARG A 83 10.61 1.62 -7.56
C ARG A 83 9.26 0.97 -7.25
N PRO A 84 9.08 0.43 -6.04
CA PRO A 84 7.79 -0.08 -5.59
C PRO A 84 6.84 1.06 -5.27
N ASP A 85 5.54 0.83 -5.41
CA ASP A 85 4.55 1.89 -5.23
C ASP A 85 4.39 2.30 -3.77
N ILE A 86 4.36 1.34 -2.83
CA ILE A 86 4.30 1.60 -1.37
C ILE A 86 5.21 0.62 -0.64
N LEU A 87 5.90 1.10 0.40
CA LEU A 87 6.84 0.31 1.20
C LEU A 87 6.65 0.61 2.69
N VAL A 88 6.71 -0.42 3.53
CA VAL A 88 6.88 -0.30 4.99
C VAL A 88 8.24 -0.88 5.33
N HIS A 89 9.16 -0.02 5.74
CA HIS A 89 10.58 -0.37 5.85
C HIS A 89 11.34 0.53 6.82
N LYS A 90 12.62 0.23 7.06
CA LYS A 90 13.54 1.16 7.69
C LYS A 90 14.41 1.80 6.60
N ARG A 91 14.45 3.13 6.53
CA ARG A 91 15.32 3.83 5.57
C ARG A 91 16.79 3.52 5.91
N VAL A 92 17.62 3.39 4.88
CA VAL A 92 19.07 3.14 5.01
C VAL A 92 19.42 1.88 5.86
N SER A 93 18.55 0.86 5.90
CA SER A 93 18.79 -0.38 6.67
C SER A 93 19.21 -1.59 5.83
N GLY A 94 19.25 -1.43 4.51
CA GLY A 94 19.50 -2.51 3.57
C GLY A 94 18.37 -3.54 3.60
N ASN A 95 18.64 -4.73 4.15
CA ASN A 95 17.72 -5.87 4.18
C ASN A 95 17.07 -6.11 5.56
N GLN A 96 17.20 -5.16 6.48
CA GLN A 96 16.70 -5.28 7.85
C GLN A 96 15.46 -4.42 8.07
N GLY A 97 14.42 -4.99 8.69
CA GLY A 97 13.20 -4.24 9.03
C GLY A 97 12.32 -3.87 7.83
N ASN A 98 12.43 -4.61 6.72
CA ASN A 98 11.57 -4.46 5.55
C ASN A 98 10.31 -5.34 5.74
N LEU A 99 9.15 -4.71 5.97
CA LEU A 99 7.93 -5.41 6.38
C LEU A 99 6.98 -5.64 5.21
N ILE A 100 6.57 -4.58 4.51
CA ILE A 100 5.57 -4.64 3.45
C ILE A 100 6.12 -4.00 2.19
N VAL A 101 5.84 -4.62 1.04
CA VAL A 101 6.00 -3.98 -0.26
C VAL A 101 4.76 -4.17 -1.13
N ILE A 102 4.32 -3.11 -1.79
CA ILE A 102 3.08 -3.10 -2.58
C ILE A 102 3.38 -2.59 -3.98
N GLU A 103 2.83 -3.30 -4.96
CA GLU A 103 2.62 -2.77 -6.31
C GLU A 103 1.10 -2.63 -6.52
N ALA A 104 0.64 -1.43 -6.85
CA ALA A 104 -0.77 -1.11 -7.03
C ALA A 104 -1.03 -0.63 -8.46
N LYS A 105 -2.17 -1.06 -9.01
CA LYS A 105 -2.60 -0.69 -10.35
C LYS A 105 -4.07 -0.29 -10.36
N LYS A 106 -4.45 0.66 -11.21
CA LYS A 106 -5.88 0.96 -11.46
C LYS A 106 -6.59 -0.27 -12.01
N TYR A 107 -5.91 -1.00 -12.88
CA TYR A 107 -6.46 -2.19 -13.52
C TYR A 107 -5.66 -3.43 -13.12
N TYR A 108 -5.72 -4.48 -13.94
CA TYR A 108 -4.97 -5.70 -13.67
C TYR A 108 -3.46 -5.50 -13.86
N PRO A 109 -2.64 -6.07 -12.96
CA PRO A 109 -1.19 -6.05 -13.08
C PRO A 109 -0.74 -6.91 -14.26
N ARG A 110 0.35 -6.50 -14.91
CA ARG A 110 1.12 -7.31 -15.85
C ARG A 110 1.97 -8.33 -15.09
N THR A 111 2.52 -9.32 -15.80
CA THR A 111 3.41 -10.33 -15.21
C THR A 111 4.60 -9.69 -14.49
N ARG A 112 5.23 -8.70 -15.13
CA ARG A 112 6.39 -7.97 -14.57
C ARG A 112 6.09 -7.28 -13.22
N ASP A 113 4.86 -6.83 -13.02
CA ASP A 113 4.46 -6.12 -11.80
C ASP A 113 4.43 -7.10 -10.61
N ARG A 114 4.04 -8.35 -10.89
CA ARG A 114 4.05 -9.45 -9.90
C ARG A 114 5.47 -9.95 -9.64
N GLU A 115 6.26 -10.14 -10.68
CA GLU A 115 7.66 -10.56 -10.58
C GLU A 115 8.49 -9.55 -9.77
N LYS A 116 8.20 -8.25 -9.92
CA LYS A 116 8.78 -7.18 -9.11
C LYS A 116 8.60 -7.47 -7.61
N VAL A 117 7.35 -7.66 -7.17
CA VAL A 117 7.02 -7.94 -5.76
C VAL A 117 7.65 -9.24 -5.30
N MET A 118 7.59 -10.30 -6.11
CA MET A 118 8.23 -11.58 -5.78
C MET A 118 9.74 -11.42 -5.53
N ARG A 119 10.46 -10.71 -6.41
CA ARG A 119 11.91 -10.51 -6.27
C ARG A 119 12.28 -9.71 -5.01
N LEU A 120 11.40 -8.82 -4.55
CA LEU A 120 11.59 -8.06 -3.31
C LEU A 120 11.35 -8.88 -2.04
N VAL A 121 10.42 -9.84 -2.09
CA VAL A 121 10.08 -10.73 -0.96
C VAL A 121 11.04 -11.92 -0.89
N ASP A 122 11.21 -12.66 -1.99
CA ASP A 122 11.99 -13.90 -2.05
C ASP A 122 13.49 -13.68 -2.27
N GLY A 123 13.88 -12.48 -2.72
CA GLY A 123 15.27 -12.13 -2.95
C GLY A 123 16.07 -11.99 -1.66
N LYS A 124 17.34 -12.43 -1.67
CA LYS A 124 18.27 -12.24 -0.55
C LYS A 124 18.57 -10.77 -0.26
N LYS A 125 18.41 -9.89 -1.25
CA LYS A 125 18.82 -8.48 -1.19
C LYS A 125 17.89 -7.62 -0.34
N PHE A 126 16.57 -7.78 -0.45
CA PHE A 126 15.61 -6.87 0.19
C PHE A 126 14.82 -7.51 1.33
N ARG A 127 14.45 -8.80 1.21
CA ARG A 127 13.83 -9.59 2.28
C ARG A 127 12.59 -8.93 2.90
N TYR A 128 11.68 -8.39 2.08
CA TYR A 128 10.39 -7.93 2.58
C TYR A 128 9.58 -9.10 3.16
N THR A 129 8.98 -8.93 4.34
CA THR A 129 8.18 -9.98 5.01
C THR A 129 6.92 -10.36 4.23
N VAL A 130 6.20 -9.35 3.71
CA VAL A 130 4.97 -9.50 2.91
C VAL A 130 5.05 -8.64 1.65
N GLY A 131 4.65 -9.21 0.52
CA GLY A 131 4.39 -8.50 -0.72
C GLY A 131 2.90 -8.50 -1.03
N ALA A 132 2.40 -7.43 -1.64
CA ALA A 132 1.03 -7.35 -2.13
C ALA A 132 0.97 -6.75 -3.54
N VAL A 133 0.06 -7.29 -4.36
CA VAL A 133 -0.31 -6.68 -5.64
C VAL A 133 -1.79 -6.31 -5.59
N ILE A 134 -2.08 -5.03 -5.83
CA ILE A 134 -3.41 -4.45 -5.72
C ILE A 134 -3.93 -4.07 -7.11
N SER A 135 -5.20 -4.39 -7.37
CA SER A 135 -5.95 -3.87 -8.51
C SER A 135 -7.18 -3.11 -7.99
N TYR A 136 -7.18 -1.78 -8.12
CA TYR A 136 -8.28 -0.92 -7.64
C TYR A 136 -9.59 -1.14 -8.41
N LEU A 137 -9.48 -1.47 -9.70
CA LEU A 137 -10.55 -1.80 -10.64
C LEU A 137 -11.74 -0.84 -10.54
N PRO A 138 -11.60 0.46 -10.92
CA PRO A 138 -12.64 1.48 -10.72
C PRO A 138 -14.06 1.05 -11.11
N ALA A 139 -14.21 0.30 -12.21
CA ALA A 139 -15.50 -0.18 -12.72
C ALA A 139 -16.04 -1.47 -12.06
N ALA A 140 -15.21 -2.22 -11.32
CA ALA A 140 -15.66 -3.40 -10.59
C ALA A 140 -16.30 -3.01 -9.25
N ASP A 141 -17.07 -3.90 -8.64
CA ASP A 141 -17.61 -3.74 -7.28
C ASP A 141 -16.68 -4.28 -6.19
N TYR A 142 -15.40 -4.52 -6.51
CA TYR A 142 -14.37 -4.95 -5.56
C TYR A 142 -12.99 -4.40 -5.91
N ILE A 143 -12.10 -4.39 -4.92
CA ILE A 143 -10.64 -4.29 -5.10
C ILE A 143 -10.09 -5.71 -5.05
N LYS A 144 -9.18 -6.05 -5.98
CA LYS A 144 -8.48 -7.34 -5.97
C LYS A 144 -7.14 -7.18 -5.28
N LEU A 145 -6.81 -8.11 -4.40
CA LEU A 145 -5.55 -8.16 -3.67
C LEU A 145 -4.92 -9.54 -3.84
N ILE A 146 -3.61 -9.59 -4.06
CA ILE A 146 -2.84 -10.84 -4.13
C ILE A 146 -1.65 -10.72 -3.19
N PHE A 147 -1.53 -11.64 -2.24
CA PHE A 147 -0.43 -11.65 -1.27
C PHE A 147 0.69 -12.62 -1.61
N TYR A 148 1.90 -12.23 -1.20
CA TYR A 148 3.15 -12.97 -1.30
C TYR A 148 3.85 -13.00 0.05
N HIS A 149 4.27 -14.18 0.47
CA HIS A 149 5.07 -14.37 1.67
C HIS A 149 5.94 -15.63 1.49
N GLY A 150 7.26 -15.44 1.48
CA GLY A 150 8.21 -16.48 1.09
C GLY A 150 7.88 -17.10 -0.28
N ARG A 151 8.33 -18.34 -0.52
CA ARG A 151 8.18 -19.04 -1.83
C ARG A 151 6.75 -19.52 -2.13
N LYS A 152 5.74 -19.11 -1.34
CA LYS A 152 4.36 -19.58 -1.46
C LYS A 152 3.46 -18.44 -1.93
N TRP A 153 2.95 -18.57 -3.15
CA TRP A 153 1.76 -17.90 -3.67
C TRP A 153 0.53 -18.50 -3.06
N ARG A 154 -0.38 -17.78 -2.40
CA ARG A 154 -1.63 -18.47 -2.03
C ARG A 154 -2.93 -17.68 -1.94
N GLU A 155 -2.98 -16.36 -1.76
CA GLU A 155 -4.27 -15.74 -1.40
C GLU A 155 -4.64 -14.56 -2.29
N ALA A 156 -5.69 -14.76 -3.09
CA ALA A 156 -6.36 -13.70 -3.82
C ALA A 156 -7.61 -13.32 -3.04
N GLU A 157 -7.64 -12.10 -2.52
CA GLU A 157 -8.80 -11.54 -1.83
C GLU A 157 -9.55 -10.57 -2.74
N LYS A 158 -10.86 -10.47 -2.52
CA LYS A 158 -11.70 -9.44 -3.10
C LYS A 158 -12.33 -8.64 -1.97
N ILE A 159 -11.95 -7.37 -1.86
CA ILE A 159 -12.54 -6.46 -0.88
C ILE A 159 -13.71 -5.75 -1.57
N PRO A 160 -14.96 -5.95 -1.12
CA PRO A 160 -16.11 -5.34 -1.76
C PRO A 160 -16.07 -3.82 -1.63
N LYS A 161 -16.48 -3.13 -2.69
CA LYS A 161 -16.75 -1.69 -2.70
C LYS A 161 -18.27 -1.50 -2.56
N PRO A 162 -18.72 -0.45 -1.87
CA PRO A 162 -20.14 -0.17 -1.77
C PRO A 162 -20.73 0.03 -3.18
N LYS A 163 -21.80 -0.69 -3.49
CA LYS A 163 -22.67 -0.39 -4.64
C LYS A 163 -23.35 0.93 -4.32
N GLU A 164 -23.06 1.96 -5.10
CA GLU A 164 -23.50 3.36 -4.99
C GLU A 164 -24.23 3.80 -3.71
N GLY A 165 -23.64 4.77 -2.97
CA GLY A 165 -24.32 5.42 -1.84
C GLY A 165 -23.43 6.18 -0.87
N ILE A 166 -22.26 6.69 -1.28
CA ILE A 166 -21.47 7.57 -0.39
C ILE A 166 -22.05 8.97 -0.55
N PRO A 167 -22.53 9.61 0.54
CA PRO A 167 -23.09 10.95 0.47
C PRO A 167 -22.07 11.93 -0.11
N PRO A 168 -22.53 13.02 -0.75
CA PRO A 168 -21.62 14.04 -1.25
C PRO A 168 -20.69 14.51 -0.13
N ALA A 169 -19.41 14.71 -0.47
CA ALA A 169 -18.43 15.27 0.45
C ALA A 169 -19.02 16.51 1.15
N PRO A 170 -18.73 16.74 2.45
CA PRO A 170 -19.16 17.96 3.11
C PRO A 170 -18.71 19.15 2.28
N ARG A 171 -19.66 20.02 1.92
CA ARG A 171 -19.37 21.23 1.14
C ARG A 171 -18.23 21.96 1.83
N ALA A 172 -17.16 22.23 1.08
CA ALA A 172 -16.08 23.07 1.55
C ALA A 172 -16.67 24.32 2.19
N PHE A 173 -16.22 24.63 3.41
CA PHE A 173 -16.64 25.79 4.19
C PHE A 173 -16.80 27.00 3.26
N GLY A 174 -17.99 27.60 3.27
CA GLY A 174 -18.29 28.79 2.50
C GLY A 174 -17.20 29.82 2.71
N ARG A 175 -16.72 30.39 1.60
CA ARG A 175 -15.87 31.58 1.66
C ARG A 175 -16.60 32.60 2.53
N SER A 176 -15.97 32.95 3.65
CA SER A 176 -16.35 34.08 4.48
C SER A 176 -16.60 35.28 3.58
N ALA A 177 -17.81 35.81 3.63
CA ALA A 177 -18.16 37.11 3.06
C ALA A 177 -17.46 38.20 3.88
N LEU A 178 -16.21 38.48 3.54
CA LEU A 178 -15.52 39.71 3.90
C LEU A 178 -14.81 40.19 2.63
N ASP A 179 -15.61 40.76 1.74
CA ASP A 179 -15.15 41.73 0.75
C ASP A 179 -16.38 42.45 0.20
N GLN A 180 -16.57 43.68 0.67
CA GLN A 180 -17.25 44.78 -0.02
C GLN A 180 -17.20 46.04 0.87
N PRO A 181 -17.08 47.22 0.24
CA PRO A 181 -15.90 47.79 -0.41
C PRO A 181 -15.12 48.75 0.52
#